data_AF-A0A8B5X6P7-F1
#
_entry.id   AF-A0A8B5X6P7-F1
#
_cell.length_a   1.000
_cell.length_b   1.000
_cell.length_c   1.000
_cell.angle_alpha   90.00
_cell.angle_beta   90.00
_cell.angle_gamma   90.00
#
_symmetry.space_group_name_H-M   'P 1'
#
loop_
_entity.id
_entity.type
_entity.pdbx_description
1 polymer ?
#
loop_
_entity_poly.entity_id
_entity_poly.type
_entity_poly.pdbx_seq_one_letter_code
_entity_poly.pdbx_strand_id
1 'polypeptide(L)'
;MSPSPANETSYDADFFLWTQQQAARLRQGRWSQIDAANLAEEIESMGKSDRRAIISHLAIILRHLLEWCRQPERRGTRWRLSIRNGRQEIDWIVNDSPSLRRQLSELIESVYPMARENAADETGLALDVFPEQCPFTVEQVIGDDWPESVLDDAPQSGR
;
A
#
# COMPACT_ATOMS: atom_id res chain seq x y z
N MET A 1 -30.05 -12.75 42.96
CA MET A 1 -29.25 -11.74 42.26
C MET A 1 -28.31 -12.48 41.32
N SER A 2 -28.61 -12.47 40.03
CA SER A 2 -27.69 -12.98 39.01
C SER A 2 -26.64 -11.91 38.72
N PRO A 3 -25.37 -12.28 38.49
CA PRO A 3 -24.31 -11.30 38.22
C PRO A 3 -24.56 -10.64 36.85
N SER A 4 -24.50 -9.31 36.79
CA SER A 4 -24.54 -8.53 35.54
C SER A 4 -23.36 -8.86 34.63
N PRO A 5 -23.51 -8.85 33.29
CA PRO A 5 -22.40 -9.01 32.37
C PRO A 5 -21.58 -7.70 32.35
N ALA A 6 -20.66 -7.57 33.29
CA ALA A 6 -19.67 -6.50 33.30
C ALA A 6 -18.53 -6.86 32.33
N ASN A 7 -18.54 -6.24 31.14
CA ASN A 7 -17.48 -6.07 30.12
C ASN A 7 -17.91 -6.43 28.68
N GLU A 8 -19.09 -5.99 28.24
CA GLU A 8 -19.37 -5.93 26.81
C GLU A 8 -18.95 -4.56 26.30
N THR A 9 -17.75 -4.50 25.73
CA THR A 9 -17.32 -3.33 24.96
C THR A 9 -17.85 -3.51 23.56
N SER A 10 -18.71 -2.60 23.10
CA SER A 10 -19.26 -2.66 21.75
C SER A 10 -18.18 -2.31 20.71
N TYR A 11 -18.39 -2.80 19.50
CA TYR A 11 -17.60 -2.48 18.31
C TYR A 11 -17.32 -0.96 18.20
N ASP A 12 -18.36 -0.14 18.36
CA ASP A 12 -18.28 1.33 18.24
C ASP A 12 -17.60 2.05 19.40
N ALA A 13 -17.45 1.40 20.56
CA ALA A 13 -16.95 2.03 21.78
C ALA A 13 -15.43 1.90 21.93
N ASP A 14 -14.89 0.73 21.62
CA ASP A 14 -13.44 0.47 21.59
C ASP A 14 -13.18 -0.75 20.69
N PHE A 15 -12.88 -0.46 19.43
CA PHE A 15 -12.63 -1.47 18.41
C PHE A 15 -11.48 -2.42 18.79
N PHE A 16 -10.38 -1.87 19.30
CA PHE A 16 -9.22 -2.69 19.66
C PHE A 16 -9.56 -3.66 20.79
N LEU A 17 -10.22 -3.18 21.85
CA LEU A 17 -10.66 -4.06 22.93
C LEU A 17 -11.69 -5.08 22.45
N TRP A 18 -12.64 -4.68 21.59
CA TRP A 18 -13.64 -5.56 21.00
C TRP A 18 -12.98 -6.71 20.22
N THR A 19 -12.01 -6.44 19.33
CA THR A 19 -11.32 -7.50 18.55
C THR A 19 -10.63 -8.52 19.47
N GLN A 20 -9.97 -8.05 20.54
CA GLN A 20 -9.30 -8.90 21.51
C GLN A 20 -10.30 -9.78 22.29
N GLN A 21 -11.48 -9.23 22.63
CA GLN A 21 -12.56 -9.99 23.27
C GLN A 21 -13.14 -11.06 22.33
N GLN A 22 -13.41 -10.74 21.05
CA GLN A 22 -13.89 -11.71 20.08
C GLN A 22 -12.88 -12.84 19.86
N ALA A 23 -11.58 -12.52 19.74
CA ALA A 23 -10.52 -13.50 19.63
C ALA A 23 -10.44 -14.41 20.87
N ALA A 24 -10.63 -13.88 22.07
CA ALA A 24 -10.68 -14.68 23.29
C ALA A 24 -11.90 -15.63 23.31
N ARG A 25 -13.08 -15.17 22.89
CA ARG A 25 -14.30 -15.98 22.79
C ARG A 25 -14.14 -17.13 21.80
N LEU A 26 -13.55 -16.86 20.63
CA LEU A 26 -13.19 -17.87 19.62
C LEU A 26 -12.27 -18.95 20.20
N ARG A 27 -11.15 -18.56 20.84
CA ARG A 27 -10.20 -19.52 21.44
C ARG A 27 -10.82 -20.36 22.56
N GLN A 28 -11.81 -19.84 23.26
CA GLN A 28 -12.54 -20.54 24.32
C GLN A 28 -13.72 -21.38 23.81
N GLY A 29 -13.99 -21.39 22.49
CA GLY A 29 -15.13 -22.12 21.90
C GLY A 29 -16.49 -21.55 22.29
N ARG A 30 -16.58 -20.28 22.70
CA ARG A 30 -17.82 -19.62 23.11
C ARG A 30 -18.60 -19.07 21.92
N TRP A 31 -18.96 -19.94 20.98
CA TRP A 31 -19.57 -19.58 19.69
C TRP A 31 -20.84 -18.73 19.82
N SER A 32 -21.66 -18.97 20.84
CA SER A 32 -22.90 -18.23 21.09
C SER A 32 -22.69 -16.78 21.55
N GLN A 33 -21.47 -16.40 21.93
CA GLN A 33 -21.11 -15.06 22.39
C GLN A 33 -20.35 -14.28 21.32
N ILE A 34 -20.15 -14.84 20.12
CA ILE A 34 -19.42 -14.17 19.04
C ILE A 34 -20.35 -13.22 18.32
N ASP A 35 -19.86 -12.01 18.10
CA ASP A 35 -20.49 -11.04 17.21
C ASP A 35 -20.14 -11.36 15.75
N ALA A 36 -20.82 -12.38 15.20
CA ALA A 36 -20.44 -13.00 13.93
C ALA A 36 -20.57 -12.08 12.72
N ALA A 37 -21.55 -11.16 12.72
CA ALA A 37 -21.77 -10.23 11.61
C ALA A 37 -20.62 -9.23 11.51
N ASN A 38 -20.34 -8.51 12.59
CA ASN A 38 -19.24 -7.54 12.62
C ASN A 38 -17.88 -8.21 12.40
N LEU A 39 -17.66 -9.42 12.95
CA LEU A 39 -16.42 -10.15 12.72
C LEU A 39 -16.22 -10.56 11.25
N ALA A 40 -17.29 -10.99 10.56
CA ALA A 40 -17.21 -11.32 9.14
C ALA A 40 -16.88 -10.08 8.30
N GLU A 41 -17.54 -8.95 8.58
CA GLU A 41 -17.24 -7.67 7.93
C GLU A 41 -15.80 -7.24 8.14
N GLU A 42 -15.24 -7.39 9.35
CA GLU A 42 -13.84 -7.07 9.62
C GLU A 42 -12.85 -7.98 8.89
N ILE A 43 -13.13 -9.27 8.79
CA ILE A 43 -12.27 -10.19 8.02
C ILE A 43 -12.27 -9.82 6.54
N GLU A 44 -13.44 -9.44 5.99
CA GLU A 44 -13.56 -8.96 4.61
C GLU A 44 -12.93 -7.57 4.41
N SER A 45 -12.96 -6.71 5.42
CA SER A 45 -12.41 -5.36 5.38
C SER A 45 -10.87 -5.38 5.42
N MET A 46 -10.29 -6.27 6.23
CA MET A 46 -8.83 -6.33 6.48
C MET A 46 -8.04 -6.52 5.19
N GLY A 47 -8.40 -7.51 4.37
CA GLY A 47 -7.72 -7.74 3.09
C GLY A 47 -7.88 -6.60 2.08
N LYS A 48 -9.00 -5.87 2.12
CA LYS A 48 -9.22 -4.68 1.28
C LYS A 48 -8.35 -3.51 1.76
N SER A 49 -8.20 -3.35 3.07
CA SER A 49 -7.42 -2.28 3.69
C SER A 49 -5.93 -2.42 3.38
N ASP A 50 -5.36 -3.62 3.54
CA ASP A 50 -3.96 -3.90 3.19
C ASP A 50 -3.67 -3.62 1.71
N ARG A 51 -4.56 -4.06 0.82
CA ARG A 51 -4.44 -3.80 -0.62
C ARG A 51 -4.47 -2.30 -0.94
N ARG A 52 -5.34 -1.52 -0.28
CA ARG A 52 -5.40 -0.05 -0.45
C ARG A 52 -4.15 0.64 0.11
N ALA A 53 -3.61 0.16 1.21
CA ALA A 53 -2.37 0.68 1.79
C ALA A 53 -1.20 0.47 0.81
N ILE A 54 -1.05 -0.74 0.25
CA ILE A 54 -0.05 -1.02 -0.80
C ILE A 54 -0.22 -0.06 -1.98
N ILE A 55 -1.44 0.10 -2.50
CA ILE A 55 -1.72 1.04 -3.61
C ILE A 55 -1.25 2.47 -3.28
N SER A 56 -1.53 2.94 -2.07
CA SER A 56 -1.15 4.28 -1.62
C SER A 56 0.37 4.45 -1.54
N HIS A 57 1.09 3.45 -1.00
CA HIS A 57 2.54 3.47 -0.94
C HIS A 57 3.19 3.35 -2.33
N LEU A 58 2.66 2.49 -3.21
CA LEU A 58 3.12 2.37 -4.59
C LEU A 58 3.00 3.69 -5.34
N ALA A 59 1.88 4.40 -5.18
CA ALA A 59 1.68 5.71 -5.81
C ALA A 59 2.77 6.72 -5.40
N ILE A 60 3.11 6.76 -4.11
CA ILE A 60 4.15 7.64 -3.57
C ILE A 60 5.52 7.24 -4.12
N ILE A 61 5.86 5.95 -4.10
CA ILE A 61 7.15 5.44 -4.58
C ILE A 61 7.32 5.74 -6.06
N LEU A 62 6.35 5.35 -6.90
CA LEU A 62 6.42 5.49 -8.35
C LEU A 62 6.57 6.95 -8.76
N ARG A 63 5.78 7.86 -8.16
CA ARG A 63 5.90 9.29 -8.41
C ARG A 63 7.31 9.79 -8.10
N HIS A 64 7.83 9.47 -6.91
CA HIS A 64 9.15 9.93 -6.51
C HIS A 64 10.28 9.27 -7.31
N LEU A 65 10.12 8.04 -7.81
CA LEU A 65 11.07 7.42 -8.73
C LEU A 65 11.08 8.12 -10.10
N LEU A 66 9.93 8.56 -10.61
CA LEU A 66 9.86 9.37 -11.84
C LEU A 66 10.55 10.72 -11.65
N GLU A 67 10.26 11.41 -10.55
CA GLU A 67 10.95 12.66 -10.17
C GLU A 67 12.46 12.45 -10.00
N TRP A 68 12.86 11.32 -9.38
CA TRP A 68 14.25 10.93 -9.15
C TRP A 68 15.04 10.81 -10.46
N CYS A 69 14.45 10.20 -11.47
CA CYS A 69 15.09 10.03 -12.78
C CYS A 69 15.09 11.34 -13.59
N ARG A 70 14.06 12.19 -13.49
CA ARG A 70 13.95 13.42 -14.30
C ARG A 70 14.60 14.67 -13.71
N GLN A 71 14.78 14.73 -12.40
CA GLN A 71 15.33 15.90 -11.72
C GLN A 71 16.49 15.50 -10.79
N PRO A 72 17.62 15.00 -11.34
CA PRO A 72 18.75 14.53 -10.56
C PRO A 72 19.32 15.60 -9.61
N GLU A 73 19.23 16.88 -9.97
CA GLU A 73 19.67 18.03 -9.16
C GLU A 73 18.80 18.24 -7.91
N ARG A 74 17.56 17.72 -7.90
CA ARG A 74 16.61 17.85 -6.80
C ARG A 74 16.55 16.60 -5.90
N ARG A 75 17.41 15.60 -6.16
CA ARG A 75 17.54 14.37 -5.35
C ARG A 75 17.92 14.71 -3.91
N GLY A 76 16.90 14.87 -3.07
CA GLY A 76 17.05 15.23 -1.66
C GLY A 76 16.70 14.11 -0.69
N THR A 77 16.99 14.35 0.59
CA THR A 77 16.64 13.43 1.69
C THR A 77 15.14 13.14 1.75
N ARG A 78 14.28 14.10 1.41
CA ARG A 78 12.82 13.92 1.46
C ARG A 78 12.33 12.81 0.53
N TRP A 79 12.72 12.85 -0.75
CA TRP A 79 12.34 11.80 -1.71
C TRP A 79 12.88 10.43 -1.30
N ARG A 80 14.14 10.38 -0.86
CA ARG A 80 14.74 9.14 -0.34
C ARG A 80 13.95 8.55 0.82
N LEU A 81 13.55 9.38 1.79
CA LEU A 81 12.76 8.95 2.93
C LEU A 81 11.35 8.51 2.52
N SER A 82 10.67 9.24 1.63
CA SER A 82 9.34 8.84 1.14
C SER A 82 9.37 7.47 0.47
N ILE A 83 10.35 7.24 -0.42
CA ILE A 83 10.52 5.95 -1.11
C ILE A 83 10.84 4.84 -0.09
N ARG A 84 11.83 5.06 0.78
CA ARG A 84 12.23 4.06 1.77
C ARG A 84 11.09 3.69 2.73
N ASN A 85 10.35 4.68 3.22
CA ASN A 85 9.21 4.44 4.09
C ASN A 85 8.12 3.66 3.36
N GLY A 86 7.77 4.05 2.13
CA GLY A 86 6.80 3.31 1.33
C GLY A 86 7.22 1.85 1.10
N ARG A 87 8.49 1.61 0.78
CA ARG A 87 9.05 0.26 0.60
C ARG A 87 8.93 -0.57 1.87
N GLN A 88 9.26 0.02 3.02
CA GLN A 88 9.20 -0.64 4.33
C GLN A 88 7.76 -0.99 4.72
N GLU A 89 6.80 -0.08 4.51
CA GLU A 89 5.39 -0.35 4.79
C GLU A 89 4.84 -1.47 3.90
N ILE A 90 5.18 -1.46 2.61
CA ILE A 90 4.80 -2.56 1.71
C ILE A 90 5.43 -3.87 2.17
N ASP A 91 6.70 -3.88 2.56
CA ASP A 91 7.38 -5.10 3.03
C ASP A 91 6.71 -5.68 4.28
N TRP A 92 6.34 -4.84 5.26
CA TRP A 92 5.57 -5.28 6.42
C TRP A 92 4.22 -5.91 6.03
N ILE A 93 3.44 -5.24 5.18
CA ILE A 93 2.14 -5.76 4.74
C ILE A 93 2.28 -7.10 4.01
N VAL A 94 3.25 -7.23 3.10
CA VAL A 94 3.40 -8.48 2.33
C VAL A 94 4.06 -9.61 3.11
N ASN A 95 4.77 -9.31 4.20
CA ASN A 95 5.27 -10.33 5.13
C ASN A 95 4.11 -10.94 5.94
N ASP A 96 3.13 -10.13 6.34
CA ASP A 96 1.91 -10.59 7.01
C ASP A 96 0.93 -11.25 6.03
N SER A 97 0.88 -10.75 4.79
CA SER A 97 0.00 -11.21 3.71
C SER A 97 0.76 -11.60 2.43
N PRO A 98 1.46 -12.75 2.38
CA PRO A 98 2.28 -13.15 1.22
C PRO A 98 1.52 -13.29 -0.11
N SER A 99 0.21 -13.47 -0.07
CA SER A 99 -0.64 -13.47 -1.26
C SER A 99 -0.65 -12.12 -1.99
N LEU A 100 -0.48 -11.01 -1.28
CA LEU A 100 -0.39 -9.66 -1.85
C LEU A 100 0.94 -9.43 -2.58
N ARG A 101 2.02 -10.08 -2.16
CA ARG A 101 3.32 -10.01 -2.87
C ARG A 101 3.19 -10.43 -4.34
N ARG A 102 2.37 -11.46 -4.62
CA ARG A 102 2.12 -11.95 -5.97
C ARG A 102 1.30 -10.98 -6.83
N GLN A 103 0.59 -10.04 -6.21
CA GLN A 103 -0.23 -9.04 -6.89
C GLN A 103 0.54 -7.74 -7.20
N LEU A 104 1.77 -7.58 -6.68
CA LEU A 104 2.51 -6.32 -6.80
C LEU A 104 2.72 -5.86 -8.25
N SER A 105 2.97 -6.79 -9.19
CA SER A 105 3.12 -6.45 -10.61
C SER A 105 1.84 -5.79 -11.16
N GLU A 106 0.69 -6.43 -10.95
CA GLU A 106 -0.61 -5.92 -11.40
C GLU A 106 -0.96 -4.59 -10.70
N LEU A 107 -0.65 -4.48 -9.40
CA LEU A 107 -0.88 -3.26 -8.64
C LEU A 107 -0.02 -2.10 -9.16
N ILE A 108 1.27 -2.33 -9.45
CA ILE A 108 2.16 -1.31 -10.02
C ILE A 108 1.60 -0.81 -11.36
N GLU A 109 1.21 -1.72 -12.25
CA GLU A 109 0.62 -1.36 -13.55
C GLU A 109 -0.66 -0.53 -13.37
N SER A 110 -1.53 -0.92 -12.43
CA SER A 110 -2.79 -0.20 -12.17
C SER A 110 -2.59 1.20 -11.58
N VAL A 111 -1.52 1.40 -10.80
CA VAL A 111 -1.25 2.65 -10.07
C VAL A 111 -0.39 3.62 -10.88
N TYR A 112 0.43 3.10 -11.79
CA TYR A 112 1.39 3.89 -12.56
C TYR A 112 0.78 5.09 -13.30
N PRO A 113 -0.38 4.99 -14.00
CA PRO A 113 -0.95 6.14 -14.70
C PRO A 113 -1.18 7.35 -13.80
N MET A 114 -1.70 7.13 -12.59
CA MET A 114 -1.91 8.20 -11.61
C MET A 114 -0.58 8.75 -11.08
N ALA A 115 0.40 7.88 -10.81
CA ALA A 115 1.73 8.32 -10.38
C ALA A 115 2.46 9.17 -11.45
N ARG A 116 2.26 8.83 -12.72
CA ARG A 116 2.77 9.53 -13.90
C ARG A 116 2.18 10.95 -14.01
N GLU A 117 0.86 11.08 -13.88
CA GLU A 117 0.17 12.37 -13.86
C GLU A 117 0.67 13.25 -12.71
N ASN A 118 0.69 12.70 -11.49
CA ASN A 118 1.17 13.44 -10.32
C ASN A 118 2.64 13.90 -10.46
N ALA A 119 3.49 13.07 -11.10
CA ALA A 119 4.88 13.46 -11.35
C ALA A 119 4.98 14.59 -12.38
N ALA A 120 4.15 14.58 -13.43
CA ALA A 120 4.09 15.68 -14.39
C ALA A 120 3.66 16.99 -13.72
N ASP A 121 2.61 16.95 -12.91
CA ASP A 121 2.09 18.12 -12.19
C ASP A 121 3.13 18.70 -11.19
N GLU A 122 3.77 17.87 -10.38
CA GLU A 122 4.75 18.30 -9.36
C GLU A 122 6.08 18.80 -9.97
N THR A 123 6.46 18.26 -11.13
CA THR A 123 7.69 18.67 -11.82
C THR A 123 7.49 19.84 -12.77
N GLY A 124 6.25 20.09 -13.21
CA GLY A 124 5.92 21.03 -14.28
C GLY A 124 6.38 20.57 -15.67
N LEU A 125 6.75 19.31 -15.83
CA LEU A 125 7.16 18.72 -17.11
C LEU A 125 5.93 18.20 -17.85
N ALA A 126 6.01 18.17 -19.18
CA ALA A 126 4.95 17.57 -20.00
C ALA A 126 4.82 16.06 -19.73
N LEU A 127 3.59 15.54 -19.79
CA LEU A 127 3.29 14.14 -19.46
C LEU A 127 4.02 13.13 -20.36
N ASP A 128 4.30 13.51 -21.61
CA ASP A 128 5.04 12.73 -22.61
C ASP A 128 6.54 12.55 -22.28
N VAL A 129 7.08 13.38 -21.38
CA VAL A 129 8.41 13.18 -20.78
C VAL A 129 8.44 11.91 -19.93
N PHE A 130 7.30 11.45 -19.43
CA PHE A 130 7.20 10.22 -18.66
C PHE A 130 6.64 9.08 -19.54
N PRO A 131 7.24 7.88 -19.53
CA PRO A 131 6.78 6.74 -20.32
C PRO A 131 5.31 6.40 -20.07
N GLU A 132 4.60 5.91 -21.09
CA GLU A 132 3.19 5.51 -20.95
C GLU A 132 3.01 4.25 -20.12
N GLN A 133 3.97 3.32 -20.18
CA GLN A 133 4.01 2.11 -19.36
C GLN A 133 5.04 2.29 -18.24
N CYS A 134 4.84 1.60 -17.11
CA CYS A 134 5.77 1.66 -15.99
C CYS A 134 7.16 1.17 -16.42
N PRO A 135 8.22 2.00 -16.33
CA PRO A 135 9.56 1.61 -16.72
C PRO A 135 10.29 0.83 -15.61
N PHE A 136 9.69 0.75 -14.42
CA PHE A 136 10.29 0.11 -13.25
C PHE A 136 9.80 -1.33 -13.11
N THR A 137 10.73 -2.25 -12.82
CA THR A 137 10.36 -3.61 -12.37
C THR A 137 9.86 -3.61 -10.93
N VAL A 138 9.22 -4.69 -10.49
CA VAL A 138 8.82 -4.86 -9.08
C VAL A 138 10.02 -4.65 -8.16
N GLU A 139 11.17 -5.23 -8.49
CA GLU A 139 12.41 -5.14 -7.71
C GLU A 139 12.92 -3.70 -7.61
N GLN A 140 12.77 -2.88 -8.66
CA GLN A 140 13.13 -1.47 -8.62
C GLN A 140 12.15 -0.63 -7.79
N VAL A 141 10.88 -1.01 -7.75
CA VAL A 141 9.87 -0.30 -6.96
C VAL A 141 10.00 -0.64 -5.48
N ILE A 142 10.10 -1.92 -5.12
CA ILE A 142 10.06 -2.37 -3.72
C ILE A 142 11.42 -2.77 -3.12
N GLY A 143 12.44 -3.02 -3.94
CA GLY A 143 13.78 -3.42 -3.47
C GLY A 143 14.69 -2.23 -3.15
N ASP A 144 15.97 -2.50 -2.88
CA ASP A 144 16.95 -1.45 -2.53
C ASP A 144 17.58 -0.74 -3.73
N ASP A 145 17.15 -1.08 -4.95
CA ASP A 145 17.68 -0.48 -6.18
C ASP A 145 17.22 0.99 -6.32
N TRP A 146 18.12 1.83 -6.82
CA TRP A 146 17.89 3.25 -7.09
C TRP A 146 18.19 3.51 -8.56
N PRO A 147 17.18 3.40 -9.45
CA PRO A 147 17.40 3.54 -10.87
C PRO A 147 17.95 4.93 -11.21
N GLU A 148 19.15 4.97 -11.80
CA GLU A 148 19.84 6.24 -12.10
C GLU A 148 19.31 6.88 -13.39
N SER A 149 19.01 6.05 -14.41
CA SER A 149 18.30 6.41 -15.64
C SER A 149 17.63 5.18 -16.27
N VAL A 150 16.33 4.99 -16.06
CA VAL A 150 15.53 3.96 -16.76
C VAL A 150 14.56 4.57 -17.78
N LEU A 151 14.64 5.89 -17.98
CA LEU A 151 13.69 6.64 -18.81
C LEU A 151 14.24 6.99 -20.21
N ASP A 152 15.47 6.57 -20.52
CA ASP A 152 16.12 6.83 -21.82
C ASP A 152 15.83 5.73 -22.86
N ASP A 153 15.33 4.57 -22.43
CA ASP A 153 15.05 3.40 -23.28
C ASP A 153 13.55 3.19 -23.59
N ALA A 154 12.67 4.14 -23.25
CA ALA A 154 11.27 4.02 -23.63
C ALA A 154 11.15 4.02 -25.17
N PRO A 155 10.50 3.02 -25.79
CA PRO A 155 10.32 3.01 -27.23
C PRO A 155 9.60 4.29 -27.63
N GLN A 156 10.24 5.07 -28.48
CA GLN A 156 9.60 6.20 -29.15
C GLN A 156 8.41 5.63 -29.91
N SER A 157 7.20 5.74 -29.34
CA SER A 157 5.98 5.40 -30.07
C SER A 157 5.98 6.24 -31.34
N GLY A 158 6.05 5.51 -32.46
CA GLY A 158 6.20 6.06 -33.79
C GLY A 158 5.06 7.02 -34.14
N ARG A 159 5.42 8.00 -34.96
CA ARG A 159 4.55 8.98 -35.61
C ARG A 159 3.32 8.38 -36.26
#